data_AF-A0A961DCT5-F1
#
_entry.id   AF-A0A961DCT5-F1
#
_cell.length_a   1.000
_cell.length_b   1.000
_cell.length_c   1.000
_cell.angle_alpha   90.00
_cell.angle_beta   90.00
_cell.angle_gamma   90.00
#
_symmetry.space_group_name_H-M   'P 1'
#
loop_
_entity.id
_entity.type
_entity.pdbx_description
1 polymer ?
#
loop_
_entity_poly.entity_id
_entity_poly.type
_entity_poly.pdbx_seq_one_letter_code
_entity_poly.pdbx_strand_id
1 'polypeptide(L)'
;MPLDHETILRHLFAARQRLSAAAWLIVRDAQAAEDIFQNVALKSVTRGASFEHEGALLSWATVSARREAIDWLRKRKNETLGLEPDVLELLDHEWQTKASQPEGARMEALRECLADVPNKSRELLELRYFEGHSCHEVAEKVGAGVEAVYQRLSRLHRQLKKCVDQRLSPA
;
A
#
# COMPACT_ATOMS: atom_id res chain seq x y z
N MET A 1 -33.70 -20.87 24.11
CA MET A 1 -34.46 -20.20 23.03
C MET A 1 -33.49 -19.24 22.37
N PRO A 2 -33.37 -19.23 21.03
CA PRO A 2 -32.48 -18.30 20.36
C PRO A 2 -32.86 -16.85 20.67
N LEU A 3 -31.86 -15.97 20.66
CA LEU A 3 -32.07 -14.55 20.89
C LEU A 3 -33.00 -13.96 19.81
N ASP A 4 -33.91 -13.09 20.22
CA ASP A 4 -34.72 -12.30 19.28
C ASP A 4 -33.91 -11.14 18.67
N HIS A 5 -34.45 -10.52 17.63
CA HIS A 5 -33.74 -9.44 16.93
C HIS A 5 -33.45 -8.24 17.82
N GLU A 6 -34.34 -7.90 18.75
CA GLU A 6 -34.15 -6.77 19.65
C GLU A 6 -32.96 -7.02 20.59
N THR A 7 -32.91 -8.21 21.19
CA THR A 7 -31.81 -8.62 22.08
C THR A 7 -30.49 -8.68 21.33
N ILE A 8 -30.48 -9.23 20.11
CA ILE A 8 -29.30 -9.27 19.23
C ILE A 8 -28.75 -7.86 19.00
N LEU A 9 -29.59 -6.93 18.54
CA LEU A 9 -29.16 -5.57 18.26
C LEU A 9 -28.67 -4.87 19.53
N ARG A 10 -29.37 -5.01 20.65
CA ARG A 10 -28.96 -4.42 21.93
C ARG A 10 -27.56 -4.84 22.34
N HIS A 11 -27.24 -6.14 22.27
CA HIS A 11 -25.91 -6.65 22.57
C HIS A 11 -24.84 -6.16 21.58
N LEU A 12 -25.15 -6.13 20.27
CA LEU A 12 -24.20 -5.62 19.27
C LEU A 12 -23.91 -4.13 19.43
N PHE A 13 -24.92 -3.31 19.68
CA PHE A 13 -24.75 -1.87 19.89
C PHE A 13 -23.99 -1.57 21.19
N ALA A 14 -24.19 -2.37 22.25
CA ALA A 14 -23.36 -2.30 23.46
C ALA A 14 -21.88 -2.64 23.18
N ALA A 15 -21.62 -3.56 22.23
CA ALA A 15 -20.28 -3.94 21.81
C ALA A 15 -19.70 -3.11 20.65
N ARG A 16 -20.41 -2.06 20.19
CA ARG A 16 -20.08 -1.29 18.97
C ARG A 16 -18.64 -0.79 18.97
N GLN A 17 -18.22 -0.08 20.02
CA GLN A 17 -16.85 0.46 20.08
C GLN A 17 -15.78 -0.63 19.93
N ARG A 18 -15.97 -1.79 20.56
CA ARG A 18 -15.03 -2.91 20.49
C ARG A 18 -14.97 -3.53 19.10
N LEU A 19 -16.13 -3.70 18.45
CA LEU A 19 -16.22 -4.26 17.10
C LEU A 19 -15.69 -3.29 16.03
N SER A 20 -16.05 -2.01 16.10
CA SER A 20 -15.51 -0.97 15.22
C SER A 20 -13.99 -0.80 15.42
N ALA A 21 -13.47 -0.85 16.64
CA ALA A 21 -12.02 -0.81 16.89
C ALA A 21 -11.30 -2.04 16.29
N ALA A 22 -11.89 -3.23 16.39
CA ALA A 22 -11.32 -4.43 15.78
C ALA A 22 -11.30 -4.35 14.24
N ALA A 23 -12.36 -3.82 13.62
CA ALA A 23 -12.38 -3.55 12.18
C ALA A 23 -11.34 -2.47 11.80
N TRP A 24 -11.24 -1.38 12.56
CA TRP A 24 -10.31 -0.28 12.34
C TRP A 24 -8.84 -0.72 12.37
N LEU A 25 -8.46 -1.65 13.26
CA LEU A 25 -7.10 -2.20 13.30
C LEU A 25 -6.67 -2.82 11.96
N ILE A 26 -7.64 -3.28 11.16
CA ILE A 26 -7.43 -3.89 9.85
C ILE A 26 -7.51 -2.81 8.76
N VAL A 27 -8.61 -2.06 8.67
CA VAL A 27 -8.87 -1.15 7.54
C VAL A 27 -8.18 0.21 7.64
N ARG A 28 -7.78 0.63 8.86
CA ARG A 28 -7.16 1.95 9.16
C ARG A 28 -7.97 3.16 8.69
N ASP A 29 -9.27 2.99 8.62
CA ASP A 29 -10.24 3.98 8.16
C ASP A 29 -11.44 3.95 9.11
N ALA A 30 -11.78 5.10 9.71
CA ALA A 30 -12.83 5.19 10.72
C ALA A 30 -14.23 5.02 10.12
N GLN A 31 -14.44 5.51 8.89
CA GLN A 31 -15.73 5.41 8.22
C GLN A 31 -15.97 3.98 7.75
N ALA A 32 -14.97 3.36 7.12
CA ALA A 32 -15.06 1.96 6.71
C ALA A 32 -15.25 1.00 7.90
N ALA A 33 -14.58 1.26 9.03
CA ALA A 33 -14.77 0.46 10.24
C ALA A 33 -16.21 0.53 10.77
N GLU A 34 -16.84 1.71 10.67
CA GLU A 34 -18.22 1.91 11.08
C GLU A 34 -19.21 1.25 10.11
N ASP A 35 -18.97 1.33 8.80
CA ASP A 35 -19.77 0.64 7.78
C ASP A 35 -19.70 -0.89 7.97
N ILE A 36 -18.53 -1.42 8.32
CA ILE A 36 -18.35 -2.84 8.65
C ILE A 36 -19.20 -3.23 9.85
N PHE A 37 -19.23 -2.43 10.92
CA PHE A 37 -20.10 -2.69 12.06
C PHE A 37 -21.58 -2.71 11.65
N GLN A 38 -22.03 -1.73 10.86
CA GLN A 38 -23.41 -1.68 10.38
C GLN A 38 -23.77 -2.92 9.56
N ASN A 39 -22.87 -3.37 8.68
CA ASN A 39 -23.06 -4.60 7.90
C ASN A 39 -23.16 -5.84 8.79
N VAL A 40 -22.33 -5.95 9.84
CA VAL A 40 -22.41 -7.05 10.81
C VAL A 40 -23.73 -7.03 11.57
N ALA A 41 -24.18 -5.84 12.02
CA ALA A 41 -25.47 -5.68 12.68
C ALA A 41 -26.63 -6.07 11.77
N LEU A 42 -26.62 -5.65 10.50
CA LEU A 42 -27.64 -6.00 9.53
C LEU A 42 -27.67 -7.52 9.30
N LYS A 43 -26.51 -8.14 9.06
CA LYS A 43 -26.39 -9.61 8.88
C LYS A 43 -26.89 -10.40 10.08
N SER A 44 -26.71 -9.88 11.30
CA SER A 44 -27.14 -10.57 12.53
C SER A 44 -28.66 -10.75 12.65
N VAL A 45 -29.45 -9.96 11.91
CA VAL A 45 -30.93 -10.02 11.90
C VAL A 45 -31.50 -10.49 10.56
N THR A 46 -30.65 -10.98 9.65
CA THR A 46 -31.10 -11.57 8.38
C THR A 46 -31.60 -13.00 8.54
N ARG A 47 -32.47 -13.44 7.63
CA ARG A 47 -32.98 -14.82 7.60
C ARG A 47 -31.82 -15.82 7.53
N GLY A 48 -31.65 -16.62 8.58
CA GLY A 48 -30.61 -17.64 8.70
C GLY A 48 -29.58 -17.40 9.80
N ALA A 49 -29.52 -16.19 10.38
CA ALA A 49 -28.75 -15.93 11.58
C ALA A 49 -29.57 -16.32 12.83
N SER A 50 -28.97 -17.12 13.72
CA SER A 50 -29.57 -17.54 14.99
C SER A 50 -28.46 -17.73 16.01
N PHE A 51 -28.67 -17.23 17.22
CA PHE A 51 -27.67 -17.25 18.29
C PHE A 51 -28.32 -17.72 19.58
N GLU A 52 -27.73 -18.70 20.25
CA GLU A 52 -28.30 -19.26 21.48
C GLU A 52 -28.11 -18.35 22.70
N HIS A 53 -27.03 -17.57 22.73
CA HIS A 53 -26.68 -16.67 23.82
C HIS A 53 -25.72 -15.55 23.34
N GLU A 54 -25.53 -14.52 24.17
CA GLU A 54 -24.71 -13.33 23.86
C GLU A 54 -23.27 -13.70 23.44
N GLY A 55 -22.62 -14.63 24.15
CA GLY A 55 -21.26 -15.06 23.80
C GLY A 55 -21.12 -15.65 22.38
N ALA A 56 -22.13 -16.39 21.91
CA ALA A 56 -22.16 -16.94 20.55
C ALA A 56 -22.32 -15.82 19.51
N LEU A 57 -23.21 -14.85 19.77
CA LEU A 57 -23.40 -13.67 18.95
C LEU A 57 -22.12 -12.84 18.85
N LEU A 58 -21.48 -12.49 19.97
CA LEU A 58 -20.28 -11.65 19.98
C LEU A 58 -19.07 -12.33 19.33
N SER A 59 -18.96 -13.66 19.47
CA SER A 59 -17.91 -14.44 18.80
C SER A 59 -18.10 -14.42 17.28
N TRP A 60 -19.34 -14.68 16.82
CA TRP A 60 -19.68 -14.61 15.40
C TRP A 60 -19.50 -13.19 14.83
N ALA A 61 -19.90 -12.16 15.57
CA ALA A 61 -19.80 -10.77 15.14
C ALA A 61 -18.34 -10.33 14.99
N THR A 62 -17.45 -10.76 15.90
CA THR A 62 -16.01 -10.48 15.81
C THR A 62 -15.39 -11.13 14.57
N VAL A 63 -15.73 -12.40 14.30
CA VAL A 63 -15.24 -13.10 13.10
C VAL A 63 -15.79 -12.45 11.82
N SER A 64 -17.06 -12.08 11.82
CA SER A 64 -17.72 -11.44 10.67
C SER A 64 -17.12 -10.06 10.40
N ALA A 65 -16.93 -9.23 11.41
CA ALA A 65 -16.28 -7.92 11.27
C ALA A 65 -14.87 -8.04 10.69
N ARG A 66 -14.08 -9.03 11.14
CA ARG A 66 -12.75 -9.30 10.59
C ARG A 66 -12.79 -9.74 9.12
N ARG A 67 -13.74 -10.59 8.75
CA ARG A 67 -13.92 -11.05 7.35
C ARG A 67 -14.31 -9.88 6.44
N GLU A 68 -15.31 -9.10 6.84
CA GLU A 68 -15.73 -7.88 6.14
C GLU A 68 -14.57 -6.89 5.96
N ALA A 69 -13.78 -6.67 7.01
CA ALA A 69 -12.60 -5.80 6.95
C ALA A 69 -11.55 -6.28 5.94
N ILE A 70 -11.27 -7.59 5.90
CA ILE A 70 -10.34 -8.18 4.93
C ILE A 70 -10.90 -8.08 3.52
N ASP A 71 -12.20 -8.34 3.32
CA ASP A 71 -12.83 -8.24 2.01
C ASP A 71 -12.93 -6.80 1.53
N TRP A 72 -13.15 -5.84 2.43
CA TRP A 72 -13.06 -4.41 2.14
C TRP A 72 -11.65 -4.04 1.65
N LEU A 73 -10.60 -4.48 2.33
CA LEU A 73 -9.21 -4.25 1.89
C LEU A 73 -8.92 -4.90 0.54
N ARG A 74 -9.43 -6.11 0.28
CA ARG A 74 -9.27 -6.79 -1.02
C ARG A 74 -9.95 -6.01 -2.14
N LYS A 75 -11.17 -5.51 -1.90
CA LYS A 75 -11.89 -4.65 -2.85
C LYS A 75 -11.13 -3.36 -3.09
N ARG A 76 -10.67 -2.67 -2.04
CA ARG A 76 -9.87 -1.45 -2.15
C ARG A 76 -8.53 -1.66 -2.86
N LYS A 77 -7.90 -2.83 -2.73
CA LYS A 77 -6.66 -3.16 -3.44
C LYS A 77 -6.90 -3.48 -4.93
N ASN A 78 -8.09 -3.97 -5.27
CA ASN A 78 -8.52 -4.24 -6.64
C ASN A 78 -9.22 -3.04 -7.30
N GLU A 79 -9.66 -2.07 -6.51
CA GLU A 79 -10.06 -0.75 -6.97
C GLU A 79 -8.78 0.02 -7.29
N THR A 80 -8.47 0.12 -8.58
CA THR A 80 -7.74 1.29 -9.06
C THR A 80 -8.64 2.47 -8.71
N LEU A 81 -8.37 3.15 -7.60
CA LEU A 81 -9.06 4.40 -7.25
C LEU A 81 -8.72 5.41 -8.35
N GLY A 82 -9.56 5.44 -9.38
CA GLY A 82 -9.55 6.50 -10.38
C GLY A 82 -9.87 7.79 -9.64
N LEU A 83 -9.01 8.78 -9.80
CA LEU A 83 -9.28 10.11 -9.30
C LEU A 83 -10.45 10.70 -10.09
N GLU A 84 -11.26 11.56 -9.47
CA GLU A 84 -12.32 12.26 -10.20
C GLU A 84 -11.75 13.01 -11.40
N PRO A 85 -12.50 13.14 -12.52
CA PRO A 85 -12.02 13.81 -13.73
C PRO A 85 -11.41 15.18 -13.46
N ASP A 86 -12.02 15.98 -12.59
CA ASP A 86 -11.53 17.32 -12.21
C ASP A 86 -10.20 17.26 -11.45
N VAL A 87 -9.99 16.21 -10.65
CA VAL A 87 -8.73 15.95 -9.95
C VAL A 87 -7.66 15.44 -10.92
N LEU A 88 -8.05 14.63 -11.91
CA LEU A 88 -7.15 14.19 -12.98
C LEU A 88 -6.72 15.38 -13.86
N GLU A 89 -7.62 16.29 -14.22
CA GLU A 89 -7.28 17.53 -14.95
C GLU A 89 -6.37 18.44 -14.12
N LEU A 90 -6.63 18.58 -12.83
CA LEU A 90 -5.76 19.37 -11.94
C LEU A 90 -4.36 18.76 -11.83
N LEU A 91 -4.26 17.43 -11.72
CA LEU A 91 -2.99 16.73 -11.71
C LEU A 91 -2.27 16.79 -13.04
N ASP A 92 -2.99 16.67 -14.16
CA ASP A 92 -2.42 16.81 -15.50
C ASP A 92 -1.89 18.23 -15.71
N HIS A 93 -2.63 19.26 -15.30
CA HIS A 93 -2.17 20.64 -15.31
C HIS A 93 -0.93 20.84 -14.43
N GLU A 94 -0.92 20.34 -13.19
CA GLU A 94 0.25 20.40 -12.30
C GLU A 94 1.45 19.62 -12.83
N TRP A 95 1.23 18.45 -13.43
CA TRP A 95 2.30 17.66 -14.05
C TRP A 95 2.83 18.30 -15.30
N GLN A 96 2.00 18.90 -16.14
CA GLN A 96 2.43 19.67 -17.30
C GLN A 96 3.17 20.94 -16.87
N THR A 97 2.72 21.60 -15.80
CA THR A 97 3.39 22.76 -15.21
C THR A 97 4.75 22.38 -14.61
N LYS A 98 4.86 21.20 -13.96
CA LYS A 98 6.12 20.65 -13.44
C LYS A 98 7.02 20.00 -14.49
N ALA A 99 6.48 19.48 -15.59
CA ALA A 99 7.23 19.02 -16.74
C ALA A 99 7.75 20.21 -17.57
N SER A 100 7.05 21.35 -17.51
CA SER A 100 7.49 22.63 -18.04
C SER A 100 8.49 23.35 -17.12
N GLN A 101 8.53 22.98 -15.84
CA GLN A 101 9.72 23.24 -15.03
C GLN A 101 10.80 22.25 -15.46
N PRO A 102 12.04 22.71 -15.72
CA PRO A 102 13.13 21.77 -15.92
C PRO A 102 13.14 20.85 -14.71
N GLU A 103 13.09 19.54 -14.92
CA GLU A 103 13.23 18.58 -13.84
C GLU A 103 14.41 19.04 -12.99
N GLY A 104 14.16 19.39 -11.73
CA GLY A 104 15.08 20.23 -10.97
C GLY A 104 16.50 19.73 -11.15
N ALA A 105 17.45 20.61 -11.52
CA ALA A 105 18.72 20.32 -12.21
C ALA A 105 19.43 19.00 -11.84
N ARG A 106 19.28 18.55 -10.59
CA ARG A 106 19.74 17.26 -10.06
C ARG A 106 19.21 16.03 -10.79
N MET A 107 17.95 16.03 -11.23
CA MET A 107 17.35 14.90 -11.94
C MET A 107 17.88 14.81 -13.37
N GLU A 108 17.97 15.94 -14.07
CA GLU A 108 18.57 16.01 -15.39
C GLU A 108 20.04 15.56 -15.34
N ALA A 109 20.81 16.09 -14.39
CA ALA A 109 22.19 15.65 -14.16
C ALA A 109 22.28 14.12 -13.90
N LEU A 110 21.33 13.53 -13.17
CA LEU A 110 21.32 12.09 -12.92
C LEU A 110 21.03 11.29 -14.20
N ARG A 111 20.10 11.74 -15.04
CA ARG A 111 19.81 11.08 -16.33
C ARG A 111 21.03 11.06 -17.23
N GLU A 112 21.70 12.19 -17.36
CA GLU A 112 22.94 12.29 -18.14
C GLU A 112 24.03 11.37 -17.55
N CYS A 113 24.19 11.35 -16.22
CA CYS A 113 25.15 10.46 -15.56
C CYS A 113 24.81 8.97 -15.72
N LEU A 114 23.53 8.60 -15.78
CA LEU A 114 23.08 7.23 -16.02
C LEU A 114 23.36 6.78 -17.46
N ALA A 115 23.34 7.70 -18.43
CA ALA A 115 23.71 7.41 -19.82
C ALA A 115 25.15 6.89 -19.93
N ASP A 116 26.07 7.41 -19.11
CA ASP A 116 27.49 7.06 -19.09
C ASP A 116 27.82 5.79 -18.27
N VAL A 117 26.83 5.15 -17.65
CA VAL A 117 27.05 3.94 -16.84
C VAL A 117 27.34 2.72 -17.74
N PRO A 118 28.42 1.95 -17.47
CA PRO A 118 28.73 0.74 -18.21
C PRO A 118 27.61 -0.30 -18.17
N ASN A 119 27.41 -1.04 -19.26
CA ASN A 119 26.31 -2.03 -19.40
C ASN A 119 26.20 -3.01 -18.22
N LYS A 120 27.32 -3.55 -17.74
CA LYS A 120 27.35 -4.47 -16.57
C LYS A 120 26.88 -3.85 -15.26
N SER A 121 26.97 -2.52 -15.13
CA SER A 121 26.46 -1.77 -13.97
C SER A 121 25.01 -1.34 -14.18
N ARG A 122 24.59 -1.14 -15.43
CA ARG A 122 23.21 -0.84 -15.80
C ARG A 122 22.28 -2.03 -15.51
N GLU A 123 22.69 -3.23 -15.91
CA GLU A 123 21.99 -4.49 -15.59
C GLU A 123 21.76 -4.66 -14.08
N LEU A 124 22.76 -4.32 -13.26
CA LEU A 124 22.66 -4.32 -11.80
C LEU A 124 21.63 -3.32 -11.26
N LEU A 125 21.51 -2.14 -11.88
CA LEU A 125 20.51 -1.13 -11.52
C LEU A 125 19.11 -1.55 -11.95
N GLU A 126 18.97 -2.13 -13.15
CA GLU A 126 17.71 -2.64 -13.70
C GLU A 126 17.12 -3.70 -12.76
N LEU A 127 17.90 -4.74 -12.45
CA LEU A 127 17.46 -5.80 -11.55
C LEU A 127 17.11 -5.27 -10.15
N ARG A 128 17.91 -4.34 -9.60
CA ARG A 128 17.72 -3.84 -8.23
C ARG A 128 16.58 -2.84 -8.08
N TYR A 129 16.46 -1.88 -9.00
CA TYR A 129 15.61 -0.69 -8.84
C TYR A 129 14.41 -0.65 -9.77
N PHE A 130 14.47 -1.30 -10.95
CA PHE A 130 13.36 -1.34 -11.90
C PHE A 130 12.55 -2.62 -11.77
N GLU A 131 13.20 -3.77 -11.63
CA GLU A 131 12.55 -5.07 -11.39
C GLU A 131 12.28 -5.35 -9.90
N GLY A 132 12.92 -4.62 -9.00
CA GLY A 132 12.66 -4.69 -7.56
C GLY A 132 13.28 -5.88 -6.82
N HIS A 133 14.26 -6.56 -7.40
CA HIS A 133 14.93 -7.70 -6.76
C HIS A 133 15.75 -7.29 -5.53
N SER A 134 15.83 -8.18 -4.55
CA SER A 134 16.76 -8.10 -3.43
C SER A 134 18.21 -8.34 -3.87
N CYS A 135 19.19 -7.87 -3.11
CA CYS A 135 20.60 -8.08 -3.44
C CYS A 135 20.97 -9.58 -3.55
N HIS A 136 20.26 -10.46 -2.83
CA HIS A 136 20.44 -11.90 -2.92
C HIS A 136 19.95 -12.46 -4.27
N GLU A 137 18.74 -12.09 -4.69
CA GLU A 137 18.18 -12.50 -5.99
C GLU A 137 18.98 -11.91 -7.16
N VAL A 138 19.48 -10.67 -7.01
CA VAL A 138 20.39 -10.07 -8.01
C VAL A 138 21.69 -10.87 -8.12
N ALA A 139 22.27 -11.28 -6.99
CA ALA A 139 23.48 -12.10 -6.94
C ALA A 139 23.30 -13.44 -7.67
N GLU A 140 22.17 -14.10 -7.45
CA GLU A 140 21.80 -15.34 -8.15
C GLU A 140 21.66 -15.10 -9.67
N LYS A 141 20.95 -14.05 -10.08
CA LYS A 141 20.75 -13.71 -11.50
C LYS A 141 22.06 -13.37 -12.24
N VAL A 142 22.96 -12.63 -11.60
CA VAL A 142 24.21 -12.18 -12.23
C VAL A 142 25.39 -13.13 -12.01
N GLY A 143 25.18 -14.26 -11.30
CA GLY A 143 26.22 -15.25 -11.02
C GLY A 143 27.37 -14.69 -10.16
N ALA A 144 27.07 -13.87 -9.15
CA ALA A 144 28.06 -13.25 -8.27
C ALA A 144 27.70 -13.43 -6.79
N GLY A 145 28.68 -13.30 -5.89
CA GLY A 145 28.40 -13.29 -4.44
C GLY A 145 27.59 -12.06 -4.01
N VAL A 146 26.74 -12.22 -2.99
CA VAL A 146 25.87 -11.13 -2.48
C VAL A 146 26.69 -9.94 -1.99
N GLU A 147 27.83 -10.18 -1.34
CA GLU A 147 28.77 -9.14 -0.91
C GLU A 147 29.35 -8.39 -2.10
N ALA A 148 29.63 -9.08 -3.21
CA ALA A 148 30.10 -8.45 -4.44
C ALA A 148 29.03 -7.56 -5.06
N VAL A 149 27.75 -7.96 -5.01
CA VAL A 149 26.62 -7.12 -5.44
C VAL A 149 26.52 -5.85 -4.58
N TYR A 150 26.59 -5.97 -3.24
CA TYR A 150 26.60 -4.82 -2.35
C TYR A 150 27.75 -3.85 -2.64
N GLN A 151 28.97 -4.39 -2.85
CA GLN A 151 30.12 -3.55 -3.18
C GLN A 151 29.96 -2.86 -4.53
N ARG A 152 29.44 -3.55 -5.56
CA ARG A 152 29.22 -2.99 -6.89
C ARG A 152 28.17 -1.88 -6.86
N LEU A 153 27.04 -2.09 -6.18
CA LEU A 153 26.00 -1.06 -5.99
C LEU A 153 26.53 0.15 -5.21
N SER A 154 27.30 -0.07 -4.13
CA SER A 154 27.90 1.02 -3.34
C SER A 154 28.86 1.87 -4.18
N ARG A 155 29.73 1.24 -4.98
CA ARG A 155 30.63 1.96 -5.90
C ARG A 155 29.85 2.74 -6.95
N LEU A 156 28.80 2.13 -7.49
CA LEU A 156 27.96 2.74 -8.50
C LEU A 156 27.21 3.98 -7.97
N HIS A 157 26.64 3.91 -6.76
CA HIS A 157 26.02 5.08 -6.12
C HIS A 157 27.02 6.20 -5.89
N ARG A 158 28.25 5.87 -5.48
CA ARG A 158 29.29 6.88 -5.25
C ARG A 158 29.72 7.55 -6.56
N GLN A 159 29.83 6.77 -7.63
CA GLN A 159 30.14 7.28 -8.97
C GLN A 159 29.02 8.20 -9.47
N LEU A 160 27.76 7.75 -9.39
CA LEU A 160 26.60 8.55 -9.81
C LEU A 160 26.48 9.83 -8.99
N LYS A 161 26.64 9.75 -7.66
CA LYS A 161 26.65 10.93 -6.79
C LYS A 161 27.73 11.93 -7.21
N LYS A 162 28.96 11.47 -7.42
CA LYS A 162 30.06 12.35 -7.85
C LYS A 162 29.77 13.01 -9.20
N CYS A 163 29.25 12.26 -10.17
CA CYS A 163 28.90 12.79 -11.48
C CYS A 163 27.79 13.84 -11.38
N VAL A 164 26.74 13.57 -10.60
CA VAL A 164 25.65 14.53 -10.36
C VAL A 164 26.15 15.77 -9.65
N ASP A 165 26.93 15.63 -8.57
CA ASP A 165 27.46 16.77 -7.82
C ASP A 165 28.39 17.65 -8.70
N GLN A 166 29.13 17.05 -9.64
CA GLN A 166 29.94 17.78 -10.62
C GLN A 166 29.09 18.56 -11.64
N ARG A 167 28.01 17.97 -12.14
CA ARG A 167 27.10 18.62 -13.10
C ARG A 167 26.22 19.71 -12.45
N LEU A 168 26.01 19.65 -11.13
CA LEU A 168 25.26 20.65 -10.37
C LEU A 168 26.12 21.77 -9.79
N SER A 169 27.44 21.59 -9.77
CA SER A 169 28.34 22.66 -9.37
C SER A 169 28.30 23.74 -10.45
N PRO A 170 27.97 25.00 -10.12
CA PRO A 170 28.01 26.08 -11.10
C PRO A 170 29.44 26.22 -11.62
N ALA A 171 29.57 26.42 -12.93
CA ALA A 171 30.82 26.84 -13.57
C ALA A 171 31.27 28.21 -13.03
#